data_AF-A0A931QPC5-F1
#
_entry.id   AF-A0A931QPC5-F1
#
_cell.length_a   1.000
_cell.length_b   1.000
_cell.length_c   1.000
_cell.angle_alpha   90.00
_cell.angle_beta   90.00
_cell.angle_gamma   90.00
#
_symmetry.space_group_name_H-M   'P 1'
#
loop_
_entity.id
_entity.type
_entity.pdbx_description
1 polymer ?
#
loop_
_entity_poly.entity_id
_entity_poly.type
_entity_poly.pdbx_seq_one_letter_code
_entity_poly.pdbx_strand_id
1 'polypeptide(L)'
;MKKNFFLLIILFTTSLFAQEDERKTTSQLNLLLSQPITVTVGGDFIVTGSFTAFKTQRLDHFITTLFNEAEQNILSGKNDIQVIKQLSKEINKFALRSITLKRTSGEDLKIDLLKFRMTGDFKYNPYLQNDDVIIFPSYDVEKNIVSIEGAVNKPGKFQFVESDKLSDAIIFSGGLNNAYDNINKAEISRLNNSGDKEELLNVNITDDFELKSGDRIRILADENNKRDYKVLVLGEVKNPGFVYVTGGGTALPEIISRAGGFKQNADLKRAELIRNYNSIEMLQKYNLAQEYSNSSEQMLLPETMLQLKQQKELFAMARLSNLTSEDSLFFKLDNELRMLRAESLADFTQLNDAESDASNFVVRDGDLILIPEKFDYVYVFGQVPKAGYFKYQSGENYKYYIEKAGGLAETAKDGDDEIVVIKGKEMNWVAKEKEKLNLEPGDYIYVPKEVPKTFWQSFSRVGEAIGIAGSAATIILLIMQLNPNNR
;
A
#
# COMPACT_ATOMS: atom_id res chain seq x y z
N MET A 1 67.64 14.69 -33.42
CA MET A 1 66.45 13.80 -33.34
C MET A 1 66.65 12.53 -32.52
N LYS A 2 67.73 11.74 -32.69
CA LYS A 2 67.92 10.47 -31.94
C LYS A 2 67.97 10.58 -30.40
N LYS A 3 68.54 11.66 -29.85
CA LYS A 3 68.68 11.84 -28.39
C LYS A 3 67.35 12.12 -27.68
N ASN A 4 66.45 12.88 -28.31
CA ASN A 4 65.12 13.18 -27.77
C ASN A 4 64.19 11.96 -27.85
N PHE A 5 64.34 11.11 -28.88
CA PHE A 5 63.59 9.86 -28.99
C PHE A 5 63.95 8.87 -27.88
N PHE A 6 65.23 8.77 -27.52
CA PHE A 6 65.68 7.90 -26.43
C PHE A 6 65.19 8.38 -25.06
N LEU A 7 65.17 9.71 -24.82
CA LEU A 7 64.63 10.28 -23.60
C LEU A 7 63.12 10.03 -23.47
N LEU A 8 62.39 10.08 -24.59
CA LEU A 8 60.96 9.83 -24.63
C LEU A 8 60.64 8.35 -24.36
N ILE A 9 61.46 7.42 -24.88
CA ILE A 9 61.35 5.99 -24.55
C ILE A 9 61.60 5.75 -23.06
N ILE A 10 62.64 6.36 -22.48
CA ILE A 10 62.91 6.21 -21.04
C ILE A 10 61.74 6.74 -20.22
N LEU A 11 61.25 7.95 -20.50
CA LEU A 11 60.08 8.53 -19.82
C LEU A 11 58.84 7.63 -19.94
N PHE A 12 58.59 7.07 -21.12
CA PHE A 12 57.46 6.17 -21.37
C PHE A 12 57.60 4.83 -20.63
N THR A 13 58.81 4.27 -20.58
CA THR A 13 59.08 3.04 -19.82
C THR A 13 58.96 3.29 -18.32
N THR A 14 59.46 4.42 -17.80
CA THR A 14 59.33 4.76 -16.38
C THR A 14 57.88 5.02 -15.97
N SER A 15 57.05 5.61 -16.85
CA SER A 15 55.61 5.77 -16.58
C SER A 15 54.87 4.43 -16.61
N LEU A 16 55.25 3.50 -17.50
CA LEU A 16 54.66 2.17 -17.57
C LEU A 16 54.99 1.33 -16.32
N PHE A 17 56.25 1.36 -15.86
CA PHE A 17 56.66 0.65 -14.64
C PHE A 17 56.00 1.24 -13.39
N ALA A 18 55.93 2.58 -13.27
CA ALA A 18 55.24 3.24 -12.16
C ALA A 18 53.73 2.87 -12.12
N GLN A 19 53.09 2.80 -13.28
CA GLN A 19 51.67 2.44 -13.38
C GLN A 19 51.42 0.95 -13.10
N GLU A 20 52.39 0.07 -13.38
CA GLU A 20 52.31 -1.36 -13.06
C GLU A 20 52.49 -1.62 -11.55
N ASP A 21 53.40 -0.89 -10.90
CA ASP A 21 53.62 -0.97 -9.45
C ASP A 21 52.44 -0.41 -8.66
N GLU A 22 51.83 0.71 -9.09
CA GLU A 22 50.57 1.21 -8.49
C GLU A 22 49.43 0.19 -8.64
N ARG A 23 49.29 -0.45 -9.80
CA ARG A 23 48.26 -1.49 -10.01
C ARG A 23 48.50 -2.72 -9.16
N LYS A 24 49.74 -3.19 -9.02
CA LYS A 24 50.08 -4.34 -8.15
C LYS A 24 49.85 -4.02 -6.68
N THR A 25 50.26 -2.83 -6.23
CA THR A 25 50.05 -2.36 -4.86
C THR A 25 48.56 -2.22 -4.54
N THR A 26 47.78 -1.62 -5.45
CA THR A 26 46.32 -1.49 -5.32
C THR A 26 45.62 -2.85 -5.34
N SER A 27 46.07 -3.78 -6.19
CA SER A 27 45.53 -5.14 -6.25
C SER A 27 45.82 -5.95 -4.98
N GLN A 28 47.02 -5.84 -4.41
CA GLN A 28 47.37 -6.49 -3.14
C GLN A 28 46.64 -5.87 -1.94
N LEU A 29 46.49 -4.53 -1.91
CA LEU A 29 45.69 -3.85 -0.89
C LEU A 29 44.22 -4.29 -0.95
N ASN A 30 43.64 -4.35 -2.15
CA ASN A 30 42.27 -4.81 -2.36
C ASN A 30 42.09 -6.27 -1.93
N LEU A 31 43.08 -7.14 -2.17
CA LEU A 31 43.06 -8.54 -1.73
C LEU A 31 43.13 -8.70 -0.20
N LEU A 32 43.85 -7.81 0.49
CA LEU A 32 43.96 -7.78 1.94
C LEU A 32 42.69 -7.21 2.60
N LEU A 33 42.03 -6.26 1.93
CA LEU A 33 40.76 -5.67 2.37
C LEU A 33 39.54 -6.56 2.09
N SER A 34 39.66 -7.54 1.19
CA SER A 34 38.59 -8.47 0.80
C SER A 34 38.69 -9.85 1.46
N GLN A 35 39.47 -10.00 2.54
CA GLN A 35 39.58 -11.28 3.23
C GLN A 35 38.21 -11.65 3.86
N PRO A 36 37.60 -12.77 3.44
CA PRO A 36 36.34 -13.22 4.03
C PRO A 36 36.57 -13.56 5.51
N ILE A 37 35.59 -13.20 6.32
CA ILE A 37 35.49 -13.57 7.73
C ILE A 37 34.22 -14.38 7.93
N THR A 38 34.19 -15.18 8.99
CA THR A 38 32.99 -15.91 9.39
C THR A 38 32.30 -15.14 10.50
N VAL A 39 30.98 -14.95 10.39
CA VAL A 39 30.14 -14.32 11.41
C VAL A 39 28.94 -15.21 11.65
N THR A 40 28.58 -15.43 12.92
CA THR A 40 27.44 -16.26 13.30
C THR A 40 26.25 -15.40 13.68
N VAL A 41 25.07 -15.68 13.11
CA VAL A 41 23.80 -15.06 13.46
C VAL A 41 22.92 -16.07 14.19
N GLY A 42 22.39 -15.68 15.34
CA GLY A 42 21.49 -16.49 16.16
C GLY A 42 20.39 -15.66 16.81
N GLY A 43 19.53 -16.34 17.57
CA GLY A 43 18.36 -15.71 18.20
C GLY A 43 17.17 -15.58 17.25
N ASP A 44 16.33 -14.58 17.48
CA ASP A 44 15.08 -14.36 16.74
C ASP A 44 15.31 -13.53 15.47
N PHE A 45 15.95 -14.16 14.49
CA PHE A 45 16.16 -13.61 13.16
C PHE A 45 15.77 -14.64 12.10
N ILE A 46 15.37 -14.15 10.93
CA ILE A 46 14.82 -14.96 9.86
C ILE A 46 15.72 -16.12 9.40
N VAL A 47 17.04 -15.92 9.49
CA VAL A 47 18.05 -16.94 9.18
C VAL A 47 19.07 -17.00 10.30
N THR A 48 19.44 -18.21 10.70
CA THR A 48 20.46 -18.42 11.74
C THR A 48 21.51 -19.38 11.22
N GLY A 49 22.74 -19.24 11.73
CA GLY A 49 23.90 -20.00 11.25
C GLY A 49 25.12 -19.13 11.06
N SER A 50 26.16 -19.69 10.46
CA SER A 50 27.41 -19.00 10.15
C SER A 50 27.45 -18.58 8.69
N PHE A 51 27.79 -17.32 8.45
CA PHE A 51 27.79 -16.69 7.13
C PHE A 51 29.14 -16.03 6.87
N THR A 52 29.46 -15.88 5.59
CA THR A 52 30.66 -15.14 5.17
C THR A 52 30.37 -13.64 5.17
N ALA A 53 31.26 -12.85 5.75
CA ALA A 53 31.25 -11.39 5.70
C ALA A 53 32.65 -10.86 5.34
N PHE A 54 32.81 -9.54 5.30
CA PHE A 54 34.12 -8.90 5.09
C PHE A 54 34.48 -8.01 6.28
N LYS A 55 35.77 -7.86 6.59
CA LYS A 55 36.23 -6.96 7.68
C LYS A 55 35.86 -5.49 7.46
N THR A 56 35.68 -5.10 6.20
CA THR A 56 35.25 -3.75 5.81
C THR A 56 33.73 -3.56 5.91
N GLN A 57 32.98 -4.62 6.19
CA GLN A 57 31.53 -4.59 6.29
C GLN A 57 31.10 -4.22 7.71
N ARG A 58 30.09 -3.34 7.79
CA ARG A 58 29.40 -3.02 9.05
C ARG A 58 28.19 -3.92 9.25
N LEU A 59 27.81 -4.06 10.52
CA LEU A 59 26.72 -4.93 10.95
C LEU A 59 25.39 -4.66 10.20
N ASP A 60 24.98 -3.41 10.06
CA ASP A 60 23.72 -3.06 9.36
C ASP A 60 23.70 -3.53 7.91
N HIS A 61 24.81 -3.33 7.18
CA HIS A 61 24.90 -3.77 5.79
C HIS A 61 24.84 -5.29 5.69
N PHE A 62 25.55 -6.00 6.56
CA PHE A 62 25.53 -7.46 6.60
C PHE A 62 24.14 -8.04 6.90
N ILE A 63 23.48 -7.53 7.93
CA ILE A 63 22.12 -7.97 8.30
C ILE A 63 21.12 -7.66 7.19
N THR A 64 21.22 -6.48 6.56
CA THR A 64 20.34 -6.09 5.45
C THR A 64 20.52 -7.01 4.24
N THR A 65 21.76 -7.36 3.90
CA THR A 65 22.04 -8.31 2.81
C THR A 65 21.46 -9.70 3.12
N LEU A 66 21.70 -10.23 4.32
CA LEU A 66 21.15 -11.52 4.74
C LEU A 66 19.61 -11.52 4.75
N PHE A 67 19.00 -10.45 5.26
CA PHE A 67 17.55 -10.31 5.26
C PHE A 67 16.98 -10.32 3.83
N ASN A 68 17.53 -9.52 2.93
CA ASN A 68 17.05 -9.42 1.55
C ASN A 68 17.18 -10.76 0.82
N GLU A 69 18.29 -11.48 1.01
CA GLU A 69 18.49 -12.81 0.44
C GLU A 69 17.48 -13.82 0.99
N ALA A 70 17.27 -13.82 2.31
CA ALA A 70 16.29 -14.69 2.96
C ALA A 70 14.86 -14.39 2.50
N GLU A 71 14.48 -13.12 2.45
CA GLU A 71 13.17 -12.66 1.99
C GLU A 71 12.93 -13.11 0.53
N GLN A 72 13.88 -12.86 -0.37
CA GLN A 72 13.78 -13.31 -1.76
C GLN A 72 13.61 -14.82 -1.86
N ASN A 73 14.38 -15.61 -1.10
CA ASN A 73 14.28 -17.06 -1.10
C ASN A 73 12.92 -17.57 -0.59
N ILE A 74 12.35 -16.93 0.43
CA ILE A 74 11.05 -17.32 1.00
C ILE A 74 9.89 -16.93 0.08
N LEU A 75 9.97 -15.74 -0.52
CA LEU A 75 8.95 -15.23 -1.43
C LEU A 75 9.04 -15.86 -2.83
N SER A 76 10.18 -16.42 -3.22
CA SER A 76 10.36 -17.10 -4.50
C SER A 76 9.33 -18.22 -4.69
N GLY A 77 8.71 -18.24 -5.88
CA GLY A 77 7.67 -19.21 -6.25
C GLY A 77 6.33 -19.01 -5.54
N LYS A 78 6.12 -17.93 -4.77
CA LYS A 78 4.81 -17.54 -4.23
C LYS A 78 4.13 -16.61 -5.22
N ASN A 79 2.93 -16.98 -5.68
CA ASN A 79 2.15 -16.18 -6.64
C ASN A 79 0.88 -15.58 -6.02
N ASP A 80 0.52 -16.00 -4.81
CA ASP A 80 -0.63 -15.47 -4.08
C ASP A 80 -0.22 -14.23 -3.29
N ILE A 81 -0.82 -13.10 -3.63
CA ILE A 81 -0.47 -11.79 -3.07
C ILE A 81 -0.83 -11.70 -1.57
N GLN A 82 -1.91 -12.34 -1.12
CA GLN A 82 -2.28 -12.34 0.30
C GLN A 82 -1.29 -13.18 1.11
N VAL A 83 -0.87 -14.31 0.56
CA VAL A 83 0.18 -15.14 1.16
C VAL A 83 1.51 -14.38 1.21
N ILE A 84 1.90 -13.71 0.12
CA ILE A 84 3.12 -12.86 0.09
C ILE A 84 3.03 -11.75 1.13
N LYS A 85 1.88 -11.08 1.25
CA LYS A 85 1.66 -9.99 2.22
C LYS A 85 1.73 -10.50 3.66
N GLN A 86 1.11 -11.64 3.94
CA GLN A 86 1.18 -12.27 5.26
C GLN A 86 2.61 -12.71 5.58
N LEU A 87 3.29 -13.37 4.64
CA LEU A 87 4.68 -13.80 4.81
C LEU A 87 5.60 -12.61 5.00
N SER A 88 5.52 -11.57 4.18
CA SER A 88 6.31 -10.35 4.32
C SER A 88 6.08 -9.70 5.69
N LYS A 89 4.82 -9.65 6.17
CA LYS A 89 4.52 -9.15 7.51
C LYS A 89 5.19 -9.98 8.61
N GLU A 90 5.20 -11.31 8.50
CA GLU A 90 5.86 -12.19 9.47
C GLU A 90 7.39 -12.11 9.38
N ILE A 91 7.95 -12.07 8.17
CA ILE A 91 9.39 -11.97 7.89
C ILE A 91 10.00 -10.67 8.44
N ASN A 92 9.23 -9.57 8.40
CA ASN A 92 9.64 -8.28 8.95
C ASN A 92 9.55 -8.20 10.49
N LYS A 93 9.14 -9.27 11.20
CA LYS A 93 9.11 -9.30 12.67
C LYS A 93 10.45 -9.73 13.25
N PHE A 94 11.42 -8.84 13.24
CA PHE A 94 12.67 -9.02 13.97
C PHE A 94 13.13 -7.72 14.63
N ALA A 95 13.86 -7.85 15.73
CA ALA A 95 14.31 -6.69 16.49
C ALA A 95 15.45 -5.95 15.79
N LEU A 96 15.33 -4.63 15.68
CA LEU A 96 16.42 -3.73 15.24
C LEU A 96 17.16 -3.09 16.43
N ARG A 97 16.75 -3.41 17.66
CA ARG A 97 17.27 -2.84 18.91
C ARG A 97 17.64 -3.98 19.86
N SER A 98 18.47 -3.67 20.85
CA SER A 98 18.93 -4.65 21.85
C SER A 98 19.63 -5.87 21.25
N ILE A 99 20.16 -5.74 20.03
CA ILE A 99 20.95 -6.79 19.37
C ILE A 99 22.25 -6.93 20.15
N THR A 100 22.66 -8.15 20.44
CA THR A 100 23.91 -8.41 21.15
C THR A 100 24.96 -8.89 20.16
N LEU A 101 26.07 -8.18 20.05
CA LEU A 101 27.23 -8.58 19.28
C LEU A 101 28.33 -9.04 20.23
N LYS A 102 28.66 -10.33 20.20
CA LYS A 102 29.72 -10.92 21.03
C LYS A 102 30.99 -11.06 20.21
N ARG A 103 32.09 -10.52 20.72
CA ARG A 103 33.43 -10.65 20.15
C ARG A 103 34.14 -11.88 20.68
N THR A 104 35.11 -12.39 19.92
CA THR A 104 36.06 -13.42 20.38
C THR A 104 36.90 -12.99 21.59
N SER A 105 37.09 -11.68 21.78
CA SER A 105 37.75 -11.11 22.96
C SER A 105 36.95 -11.29 24.26
N GLY A 106 35.67 -11.68 24.17
CA GLY A 106 34.74 -11.73 25.30
C GLY A 106 33.98 -10.42 25.55
N GLU A 107 34.15 -9.42 24.68
CA GLU A 107 33.38 -8.18 24.72
C GLU A 107 31.95 -8.40 24.19
N ASP A 108 30.95 -7.98 24.96
CA ASP A 108 29.54 -7.98 24.58
C ASP A 108 29.07 -6.55 24.28
N LEU A 109 28.78 -6.26 23.01
CA LEU A 109 28.29 -4.96 22.56
C LEU A 109 26.76 -4.97 22.39
N LYS A 110 26.08 -3.97 22.94
CA LYS A 110 24.66 -3.72 22.71
C LYS A 110 24.48 -2.79 21.52
N ILE A 111 23.81 -3.29 20.49
CA ILE A 111 23.65 -2.66 19.18
C ILE A 111 22.21 -2.19 19.01
N ASP A 112 22.06 -0.97 18.48
CA ASP A 112 20.79 -0.34 18.15
C ASP A 112 20.80 0.12 16.69
N LEU A 113 20.50 -0.81 15.78
CA LEU A 113 20.48 -0.52 14.35
C LEU A 113 19.35 0.46 13.99
N LEU A 114 18.28 0.53 14.78
CA LEU A 114 17.24 1.54 14.60
C LEU A 114 17.78 2.95 14.87
N LYS A 115 18.48 3.18 16.00
CA LYS A 115 19.14 4.47 16.27
C LYS A 115 20.15 4.81 15.19
N PHE A 116 20.96 3.85 14.72
CA PHE A 116 21.87 4.07 13.58
C PHE A 116 21.11 4.57 12.35
N ARG A 117 20.04 3.89 11.94
CA ARG A 117 19.27 4.24 10.73
C ARG A 117 18.59 5.61 10.83
N MET A 118 18.25 6.06 12.04
CA MET A 118 17.59 7.35 12.26
C MET A 118 18.56 8.52 12.46
N THR A 119 19.73 8.27 13.03
CA THR A 119 20.68 9.34 13.43
C THR A 119 21.96 9.37 12.60
N GLY A 120 22.28 8.29 11.89
CA GLY A 120 23.57 8.11 11.24
C GLY A 120 24.74 7.90 12.20
N ASP A 121 24.48 7.73 13.50
CA ASP A 121 25.53 7.55 14.50
C ASP A 121 26.15 6.15 14.41
N PHE A 122 27.37 6.10 13.87
CA PHE A 122 28.11 4.87 13.65
C PHE A 122 28.50 4.12 14.92
N LYS A 123 28.36 4.70 16.12
CA LYS A 123 28.57 3.96 17.37
C LYS A 123 27.62 2.78 17.52
N TYR A 124 26.43 2.87 16.92
CA TYR A 124 25.44 1.80 16.94
C TYR A 124 25.57 0.81 15.78
N ASN A 125 26.54 0.99 14.88
CA ASN A 125 26.73 0.14 13.70
C ASN A 125 28.21 -0.22 13.50
N PRO A 126 28.80 -1.07 14.37
CA PRO A 126 30.22 -1.39 14.34
C PRO A 126 30.61 -2.21 13.09
N TYR A 127 31.92 -2.20 12.78
CA TYR A 127 32.51 -3.14 11.83
C TYR A 127 32.50 -4.57 12.37
N LEU A 128 32.34 -5.54 11.48
CA LEU A 128 32.39 -6.96 11.79
C LEU A 128 33.83 -7.45 11.94
N GLN A 129 34.03 -8.39 12.83
CA GLN A 129 35.29 -9.11 13.05
C GLN A 129 35.07 -10.61 12.87
N ASN A 130 36.17 -11.33 12.70
CA ASN A 130 36.10 -12.78 12.54
C ASN A 130 35.55 -13.44 13.82
N ASP A 131 34.65 -14.39 13.60
CA ASP A 131 33.93 -15.17 14.61
C ASP A 131 33.05 -14.33 15.54
N ASP A 132 32.63 -13.14 15.10
CA ASP A 132 31.55 -12.40 15.75
C ASP A 132 30.29 -13.26 15.87
N VAL A 133 29.60 -13.17 17.01
CA VAL A 133 28.28 -13.78 17.22
C VAL A 133 27.24 -12.71 17.43
N ILE A 134 26.31 -12.56 16.48
CA ILE A 134 25.21 -11.61 16.51
C ILE A 134 23.96 -12.35 17.00
N ILE A 135 23.36 -11.86 18.08
CA ILE A 135 22.20 -12.47 18.73
C ILE A 135 21.04 -11.48 18.69
N PHE A 136 19.99 -11.84 17.96
CA PHE A 136 18.74 -11.09 17.92
C PHE A 136 17.85 -11.48 19.11
N PRO A 137 17.38 -10.50 19.90
CA PRO A 137 16.41 -10.77 20.96
C PRO A 137 15.05 -11.09 20.35
N SER A 138 14.18 -11.76 21.12
CA SER A 138 12.80 -12.01 20.72
C SER A 138 12.06 -10.71 20.40
N TYR A 139 11.33 -10.70 19.28
CA TYR A 139 10.49 -9.58 18.86
C TYR A 139 9.15 -9.61 19.61
N ASP A 140 9.12 -9.07 20.83
CA ASP A 140 7.88 -8.90 21.60
C ASP A 140 7.42 -7.43 21.51
N VAL A 141 6.45 -7.16 20.64
CA VAL A 141 5.88 -5.82 20.44
C VAL A 141 4.84 -5.43 21.49
N GLU A 142 4.45 -6.36 22.36
CA GLU A 142 3.46 -6.07 23.40
C GLU A 142 4.12 -5.83 24.76
N LYS A 143 5.34 -6.35 24.96
CA LYS A 143 6.14 -6.11 26.15
C LYS A 143 7.25 -5.11 25.88
N ASN A 144 7.44 -4.17 26.80
CA ASN A 144 8.49 -3.15 26.69
C ASN A 144 8.34 -2.26 25.48
N ILE A 145 7.20 -1.57 25.40
CA ILE A 145 6.95 -0.53 24.41
C ILE A 145 6.74 0.81 25.08
N VAL A 146 7.03 1.86 24.32
CA VAL A 146 6.54 3.21 24.58
C VAL A 146 5.69 3.62 23.39
N SER A 147 4.61 4.35 23.65
CA SER A 147 3.81 4.96 22.59
C SER A 147 3.97 6.47 22.61
N ILE A 148 3.98 7.09 21.44
CA ILE A 148 4.05 8.53 21.27
C ILE A 148 3.00 9.01 20.27
N GLU A 149 2.30 10.06 20.64
CA GLU A 149 1.27 10.72 19.83
C GLU A 149 1.34 12.26 19.97
N GLY A 150 0.43 12.96 19.31
CA GLY A 150 0.38 14.43 19.32
C GLY A 150 1.21 15.05 18.19
N ALA A 151 1.92 16.14 18.48
CA ALA A 151 2.66 16.93 17.49
C ALA A 151 4.00 16.32 17.04
N VAL A 152 3.95 15.10 16.50
CA VAL A 152 5.09 14.38 15.90
C VAL A 152 4.75 13.92 14.47
N ASN A 153 5.77 13.69 13.64
CA ASN A 153 5.56 13.37 12.23
C ASN A 153 4.97 11.97 11.99
N LYS A 154 5.34 11.01 12.83
CA LYS A 154 4.89 9.62 12.77
C LYS A 154 4.50 9.11 14.17
N PRO A 155 3.26 9.38 14.61
CA PRO A 155 2.72 8.78 15.83
C PRO A 155 2.78 7.25 15.77
N GLY A 156 3.06 6.61 16.90
CA GLY A 156 3.18 5.15 16.91
C GLY A 156 3.72 4.57 18.20
N LYS A 157 4.07 3.29 18.12
CA LYS A 157 4.68 2.51 19.20
C LYS A 157 6.06 2.07 18.77
N PHE A 158 6.99 2.04 19.71
CA PHE A 158 8.34 1.54 19.47
C PHE A 158 8.81 0.73 20.67
N GLN A 159 9.74 -0.17 20.42
CA GLN A 159 10.35 -0.99 21.45
C GLN A 159 11.21 -0.12 22.38
N PHE A 160 10.89 -0.18 23.66
CA PHE A 160 11.64 0.45 24.75
C PHE A 160 12.91 -0.35 25.04
N VAL A 161 14.03 0.36 25.11
CA VAL A 161 15.30 -0.14 25.62
C VAL A 161 15.64 0.66 26.86
N GLU A 162 16.23 0.00 27.85
CA GLU A 162 16.67 0.66 29.08
C GLU A 162 17.56 1.87 28.76
N SER A 163 17.31 2.99 29.44
CA SER A 163 17.92 4.31 29.18
C SER A 163 17.39 5.07 27.96
N ASP A 164 16.33 4.61 27.30
CA ASP A 164 15.65 5.42 26.28
C ASP A 164 15.05 6.69 26.90
N LYS A 165 15.14 7.79 26.17
CA LYS A 165 14.67 9.11 26.60
C LYS A 165 13.60 9.66 25.68
N LEU A 166 12.97 10.76 26.11
CA LEU A 166 11.97 11.48 25.32
C LEU A 166 12.53 11.90 23.95
N SER A 167 13.80 12.28 23.85
CA SER A 167 14.42 12.58 22.56
C SER A 167 14.48 11.38 21.62
N ASP A 168 14.77 10.17 22.12
CA ASP A 168 14.76 8.93 21.33
C ASP A 168 13.36 8.67 20.77
N ALA A 169 12.32 8.82 21.59
CA ALA A 169 10.93 8.67 21.18
C ALA A 169 10.57 9.64 20.03
N ILE A 170 10.96 10.91 20.16
CA ILE A 170 10.73 11.94 19.16
C ILE A 170 11.48 11.60 17.86
N ILE A 171 12.73 11.12 17.95
CA ILE A 171 13.52 10.68 16.79
C ILE A 171 12.83 9.51 16.07
N PHE A 172 12.36 8.50 16.79
CA PHE A 172 11.67 7.35 16.16
C PHE A 172 10.34 7.72 15.53
N SER A 173 9.70 8.79 16.02
CA SER A 173 8.53 9.39 15.36
C SER A 173 8.87 10.31 14.21
N GLY A 174 10.12 10.33 13.74
CA GLY A 174 10.55 11.17 12.63
C GLY A 174 10.61 12.66 12.98
N GLY A 175 10.76 12.99 14.26
CA GLY A 175 10.84 14.36 14.76
C GLY A 175 9.48 14.97 15.13
N LEU A 176 9.56 16.17 15.68
CA LEU A 176 8.38 17.02 15.94
C LEU A 176 7.73 17.44 14.63
N ASN A 177 6.42 17.58 14.66
CA ASN A 177 5.67 18.01 13.49
C ASN A 177 5.66 19.54 13.38
N ASN A 178 6.40 20.07 12.42
CA ASN A 178 6.52 21.51 12.16
C ASN A 178 5.20 22.19 11.74
N ALA A 179 4.13 21.42 11.52
CA ALA A 179 2.78 21.95 11.39
C ALA A 179 2.34 22.75 12.62
N TYR A 180 2.84 22.41 13.81
CA TYR A 180 2.46 23.03 15.07
C TYR A 180 3.56 23.99 15.57
N ASP A 181 3.17 25.21 15.99
CA ASP A 181 4.10 26.11 16.69
C ASP A 181 4.21 25.82 18.19
N ASN A 182 5.33 26.26 18.79
CA ASN A 182 5.57 26.28 20.24
C ASN A 182 5.49 24.90 20.92
N ILE A 183 5.91 23.84 20.23
CA ILE A 183 5.98 22.49 20.76
C ILE A 183 7.12 22.41 21.79
N ASN A 184 6.79 22.60 23.07
CA ASN A 184 7.78 22.62 24.15
C ASN A 184 7.47 21.67 25.32
N LYS A 185 6.26 21.10 25.37
CA LYS A 185 5.80 20.26 26.47
C LYS A 185 5.39 18.88 25.97
N ALA A 186 5.62 17.89 26.81
CA ALA A 186 5.09 16.56 26.66
C ALA A 186 4.35 16.16 27.94
N GLU A 187 3.25 15.46 27.75
CA GLU A 187 2.55 14.75 28.81
C GLU A 187 2.92 13.28 28.73
N ILE A 188 3.37 12.71 29.84
CA ILE A 188 3.72 11.29 29.93
C ILE A 188 2.78 10.65 30.93
N SER A 189 1.92 9.78 30.42
CA SER A 189 1.08 8.90 31.22
C SER A 189 1.84 7.61 31.49
N ARG A 190 1.98 7.27 32.78
CA ARG A 190 2.73 6.11 33.26
C ARG A 190 1.88 5.33 34.24
N LEU A 191 1.75 4.01 34.03
CA LEU A 191 1.16 3.14 35.04
C LEU A 191 2.15 2.91 36.17
N ASN A 192 1.67 2.95 37.41
CA ASN A 192 2.47 2.56 38.56
C ASN A 192 2.83 1.05 38.50
N ASN A 193 3.78 0.61 39.33
CA ASN A 193 4.24 -0.78 39.35
C ASN A 193 3.12 -1.81 39.63
N SER A 194 2.02 -1.37 40.25
CA SER A 194 0.85 -2.20 40.57
C SER A 194 -0.19 -2.24 39.45
N GLY A 195 -0.06 -1.39 38.42
CA GLY A 195 -0.96 -1.30 37.28
C GLY A 195 -2.34 -0.70 37.59
N ASP A 196 -2.59 -0.24 38.81
CA ASP A 196 -3.89 0.22 39.30
C ASP A 196 -4.04 1.75 39.28
N LYS A 197 -2.94 2.49 39.13
CA LYS A 197 -2.96 3.95 39.04
C LYS A 197 -2.10 4.47 37.91
N GLU A 198 -2.62 5.50 37.26
CA GLU A 198 -1.94 6.25 36.22
C GLU A 198 -1.37 7.54 36.81
N GLU A 199 -0.07 7.72 36.71
CA GLU A 199 0.65 8.95 37.03
C GLU A 199 0.81 9.76 35.74
N LEU A 200 0.47 11.05 35.80
CA LEU A 200 0.56 11.96 34.67
C LEU A 200 1.67 12.97 34.95
N LEU A 201 2.72 12.89 34.15
CA LEU A 201 3.94 13.68 34.28
C LEU A 201 4.00 14.72 33.17
N ASN A 202 4.02 15.99 33.54
CA ASN A 202 4.21 17.10 32.60
C ASN A 202 5.69 17.48 32.57
N VAL A 203 6.33 17.33 31.41
CA VAL A 203 7.77 17.56 31.24
C VAL A 203 8.02 18.53 30.08
N ASN A 204 9.12 19.29 30.14
CA ASN A 204 9.54 20.02 28.95
C ASN A 204 10.32 19.06 28.03
N ILE A 205 10.16 19.24 26.73
CA ILE A 205 10.85 18.42 25.73
C ILE A 205 12.38 18.57 25.86
N THR A 206 12.85 19.75 26.26
CA THR A 206 14.27 20.06 26.47
C THR A 206 14.89 19.34 27.66
N ASP A 207 14.09 18.84 28.60
CA ASP A 207 14.59 18.17 29.80
C ASP A 207 15.05 16.72 29.50
N ASP A 208 14.74 16.21 28.31
CA ASP A 208 15.12 14.89 27.80
C ASP A 208 14.85 13.76 28.81
N PHE A 209 13.60 13.72 29.25
CA PHE A 209 13.13 12.87 30.32
C PHE A 209 13.36 11.36 30.06
N GLU A 210 13.79 10.63 31.08
CA GLU A 210 14.00 9.18 31.01
C GLU A 210 12.68 8.41 30.99
N LEU A 211 12.52 7.59 29.95
CA LEU A 211 11.31 6.82 29.74
C LEU A 211 11.36 5.50 30.48
N LYS A 212 10.18 4.93 30.67
CA LYS A 212 9.98 3.57 31.17
C LYS A 212 9.10 2.79 30.21
N SER A 213 9.28 1.47 30.26
CA SER A 213 8.38 0.52 29.63
C SER A 213 6.92 0.82 29.99
N GLY A 214 6.06 0.94 28.98
CA GLY A 214 4.64 1.22 29.11
C GLY A 214 4.25 2.70 29.10
N ASP A 215 5.21 3.62 29.04
CA ASP A 215 4.92 5.06 28.98
C ASP A 215 4.10 5.42 27.73
N ARG A 216 3.11 6.28 27.93
CA ARG A 216 2.29 6.88 26.88
C ARG A 216 2.59 8.37 26.81
N ILE A 217 3.29 8.77 25.75
CA ILE A 217 3.76 10.12 25.53
C ILE A 217 2.78 10.84 24.60
N ARG A 218 2.30 12.00 25.01
CA ARG A 218 1.57 12.94 24.16
C ARG A 218 2.36 14.23 24.05
N ILE A 219 2.88 14.50 22.86
CA ILE A 219 3.53 15.78 22.56
C ILE A 219 2.43 16.84 22.43
N LEU A 220 2.42 17.77 23.38
CA LEU A 220 1.40 18.80 23.45
C LEU A 220 1.67 19.89 22.41
N ALA A 221 0.62 20.26 21.69
CA ALA A 221 0.60 21.43 20.85
C ALA A 221 -0.75 22.14 21.01
N ASP A 222 -0.73 23.46 20.87
CA ASP A 222 -1.95 24.24 20.79
C ASP A 222 -2.61 23.94 19.44
N GLU A 223 -3.84 23.43 19.44
CA GLU A 223 -4.58 23.11 18.22
C GLU A 223 -4.73 24.34 17.30
N ASN A 224 -4.75 25.54 17.87
CA ASN A 224 -4.83 26.80 17.12
C ASN A 224 -3.55 27.12 16.32
N ASN A 225 -2.44 26.42 16.61
CA ASN A 225 -1.15 26.63 15.96
C ASN A 225 -0.83 25.60 14.87
N LYS A 226 -1.76 24.69 14.51
CA LYS A 226 -1.59 23.86 13.31
C LYS A 226 -1.79 24.74 12.07
N ARG A 227 -0.71 25.16 11.42
CA ARG A 227 -0.76 26.14 10.30
C ARG A 227 -0.95 25.52 8.93
N ASP A 228 -0.94 24.19 8.81
CA ASP A 228 -0.84 23.51 7.52
C ASP A 228 -2.03 22.61 7.17
N TYR A 229 -3.20 22.83 7.78
CA TYR A 229 -4.41 22.12 7.37
C TYR A 229 -4.61 22.28 5.87
N LYS A 230 -4.69 21.16 5.14
CA LYS A 230 -4.72 21.18 3.69
C LYS A 230 -5.55 20.05 3.13
N VAL A 231 -6.09 20.30 1.97
CA VAL A 231 -6.76 19.31 1.14
C VAL A 231 -5.97 19.13 -0.14
N LEU A 232 -6.02 17.93 -0.69
CA LEU A 232 -5.35 17.61 -1.94
C LEU A 232 -6.37 17.74 -3.08
N VAL A 233 -6.12 18.62 -4.05
CA VAL A 233 -6.97 18.81 -5.23
C VAL A 233 -6.22 18.33 -6.47
N LEU A 234 -6.75 17.33 -7.17
CA LEU A 234 -6.10 16.69 -8.32
C LEU A 234 -6.96 16.71 -9.58
N GLY A 235 -6.31 16.56 -10.73
CA GLY A 235 -6.94 16.38 -12.03
C GLY A 235 -7.17 17.70 -12.79
N GLU A 236 -8.33 17.85 -13.42
CA GLU A 236 -8.68 18.95 -14.33
C GLU A 236 -9.07 20.25 -13.61
N VAL A 237 -8.18 20.70 -12.72
CA VAL A 237 -8.16 22.05 -12.14
C VAL A 237 -6.95 22.82 -12.67
N LYS A 238 -6.97 24.15 -12.64
CA LYS A 238 -5.86 24.95 -13.19
C LYS A 238 -4.55 24.76 -12.40
N ASN A 239 -4.65 24.70 -11.08
CA ASN A 239 -3.52 24.55 -10.16
C ASN A 239 -3.74 23.31 -9.27
N PRO A 240 -3.46 22.09 -9.76
CA PRO A 240 -3.54 20.88 -8.94
C PRO A 240 -2.45 20.90 -7.85
N GLY A 241 -2.77 20.35 -6.68
CA GLY A 241 -1.87 20.30 -5.53
C GLY A 241 -2.59 20.51 -4.21
N PHE A 242 -1.81 20.83 -3.17
CA PHE A 242 -2.36 21.13 -1.86
C PHE A 242 -2.96 22.53 -1.82
N VAL A 243 -4.17 22.62 -1.27
CA VAL A 243 -4.85 23.88 -0.97
C VAL A 243 -5.06 23.97 0.53
N TYR A 244 -4.56 25.04 1.14
CA TYR A 244 -4.72 25.26 2.58
C TYR A 244 -6.18 25.53 2.95
N VAL A 245 -6.62 24.92 4.04
CA VAL A 245 -7.93 25.11 4.69
C VAL A 245 -7.75 25.70 6.09
N THR A 246 -8.81 26.21 6.69
CA THR A 246 -8.79 26.62 8.10
C THR A 246 -8.96 25.41 9.02
N GLY A 247 -8.61 25.53 10.31
CA GLY A 247 -8.82 24.45 11.29
C GLY A 247 -10.29 24.05 11.48
N GLY A 248 -11.24 24.97 11.23
CA GLY A 248 -12.68 24.68 11.18
C GLY A 248 -13.15 24.07 9.84
N GLY A 249 -12.24 23.92 8.88
CA GLY A 249 -12.53 23.56 7.49
C GLY A 249 -12.72 24.78 6.59
N THR A 250 -12.96 24.54 5.30
CA THR A 250 -13.18 25.58 4.30
C THR A 250 -14.22 25.11 3.30
N ALA A 251 -15.02 26.03 2.74
CA ALA A 251 -16.08 25.66 1.80
C ALA A 251 -15.49 25.09 0.50
N LEU A 252 -16.11 24.04 -0.05
CA LEU A 252 -15.65 23.37 -1.27
C LEU A 252 -15.51 24.34 -2.47
N PRO A 253 -16.47 25.25 -2.77
CA PRO A 253 -16.31 26.24 -3.85
C PRO A 253 -15.08 27.14 -3.66
N GLU A 254 -14.78 27.52 -2.42
CA GLU A 254 -13.61 28.35 -2.12
C GLU A 254 -12.32 27.59 -2.42
N ILE A 255 -12.26 26.29 -2.09
CA ILE A 255 -11.10 25.45 -2.40
C ILE A 255 -10.90 25.27 -3.90
N ILE A 256 -11.97 25.03 -4.65
CA ILE A 256 -11.92 24.99 -6.11
C ILE A 256 -11.45 26.34 -6.69
N SER A 257 -11.93 27.46 -6.14
CA SER A 257 -11.51 28.80 -6.54
C SER A 257 -10.00 29.04 -6.27
N ARG A 258 -9.51 28.65 -5.08
CA ARG A 258 -8.09 28.71 -4.72
C ARG A 258 -7.22 27.79 -5.59
N ALA A 259 -7.77 26.67 -6.07
CA ALA A 259 -7.14 25.83 -7.09
C ALA A 259 -7.18 26.42 -8.52
N GLY A 260 -7.65 27.68 -8.67
CA GLY A 260 -7.76 28.39 -9.94
C GLY A 260 -9.02 28.05 -10.77
N GLY A 261 -9.93 27.27 -10.21
CA GLY A 261 -11.13 26.76 -10.87
C GLY A 261 -10.86 25.53 -11.75
N PHE A 262 -11.95 25.00 -12.32
CA PHE A 262 -11.89 23.87 -13.25
C PHE A 262 -11.31 24.25 -14.61
N LYS A 263 -10.67 23.30 -15.30
CA LYS A 263 -10.35 23.39 -16.73
C LYS A 263 -11.60 23.08 -17.58
N GLN A 264 -11.57 23.40 -18.88
CA GLN A 264 -12.74 23.22 -19.78
C GLN A 264 -13.13 21.76 -19.99
N ASN A 265 -12.15 20.87 -19.98
CA ASN A 265 -12.27 19.43 -20.09
C ASN A 265 -12.52 18.74 -18.74
N ALA A 266 -12.81 19.47 -17.65
CA ALA A 266 -13.13 18.87 -16.36
C ALA A 266 -14.49 18.15 -16.38
N ASP A 267 -14.52 16.93 -15.84
CA ASP A 267 -15.73 16.14 -15.70
C ASP A 267 -16.30 16.24 -14.27
N LEU A 268 -17.19 17.21 -14.09
CA LEU A 268 -17.84 17.46 -12.80
C LEU A 268 -18.81 16.35 -12.39
N LYS A 269 -19.37 15.60 -13.34
CA LYS A 269 -20.29 14.50 -13.02
C LYS A 269 -19.55 13.36 -12.31
N ARG A 270 -18.30 13.10 -12.73
CA ARG A 270 -17.43 12.05 -12.16
C ARG A 270 -16.39 12.58 -11.18
N ALA A 271 -16.50 13.84 -10.75
CA ALA A 271 -15.66 14.37 -9.70
C ALA A 271 -15.98 13.68 -8.36
N GLU A 272 -14.94 13.43 -7.57
CA GLU A 272 -15.03 12.72 -6.30
C GLU A 272 -14.47 13.58 -5.16
N LEU A 273 -15.20 13.60 -4.03
CA LEU A 273 -14.71 14.09 -2.75
C LEU A 273 -14.62 12.94 -1.76
N ILE A 274 -13.42 12.70 -1.24
CA ILE A 274 -13.12 11.62 -0.30
C ILE A 274 -12.66 12.24 1.02
N ARG A 275 -13.39 11.94 2.11
CA ARG A 275 -13.09 12.45 3.46
C ARG A 275 -11.92 11.69 4.07
N ASN A 276 -11.01 12.41 4.72
CA ASN A 276 -9.91 11.84 5.50
C ASN A 276 -9.16 10.75 4.70
N TYR A 277 -8.64 11.13 3.53
CA TYR A 277 -7.83 10.26 2.69
C TYR A 277 -6.61 9.83 3.51
N ASN A 278 -6.69 8.67 4.15
CA ASN A 278 -5.52 8.01 4.65
C ASN A 278 -4.88 7.33 3.44
N SER A 279 -3.90 7.99 2.82
CA SER A 279 -3.15 7.41 1.70
C SER A 279 -2.65 6.02 2.06
N ILE A 280 -2.31 5.74 3.33
CA ILE A 280 -1.86 4.43 3.78
C ILE A 280 -3.00 3.40 3.76
N GLU A 281 -4.21 3.74 4.19
CA GLU A 281 -5.36 2.81 4.18
C GLU A 281 -5.82 2.51 2.75
N MET A 282 -5.77 3.50 1.85
CA MET A 282 -5.98 3.31 0.41
C MET A 282 -4.84 2.49 -0.22
N LEU A 283 -3.57 2.85 -0.01
CA LEU A 283 -2.40 2.12 -0.53
C LEU A 283 -2.35 0.67 -0.02
N GLN A 284 -2.83 0.41 1.20
CA GLN A 284 -2.94 -0.93 1.80
C GLN A 284 -4.17 -1.71 1.31
N LYS A 285 -5.27 -1.03 0.96
CA LYS A 285 -6.52 -1.59 0.43
C LYS A 285 -6.46 -1.86 -1.08
N TYR A 286 -5.58 -1.18 -1.81
CA TYR A 286 -5.41 -1.30 -3.28
C TYR A 286 -4.07 -1.92 -3.73
N ASN A 287 -3.22 -2.39 -2.81
CA ASN A 287 -1.90 -3.00 -3.11
C ASN A 287 -1.01 -2.16 -4.05
N LEU A 288 -0.65 -0.95 -3.62
CA LEU A 288 0.40 -0.14 -4.28
C LEU A 288 1.64 0.08 -3.42
N ALA A 289 1.88 -0.81 -2.45
CA ALA A 289 3.01 -0.71 -1.53
C ALA A 289 4.38 -1.10 -2.14
N GLN A 290 4.64 -0.81 -3.42
CA GLN A 290 5.95 -1.10 -4.03
C GLN A 290 6.59 0.05 -4.80
N GLU A 291 6.16 1.31 -4.60
CA GLU A 291 6.85 2.45 -5.21
C GLU A 291 7.07 3.67 -4.31
N TYR A 292 6.83 3.56 -2.99
CA TYR A 292 6.98 4.70 -2.08
C TYR A 292 7.86 4.40 -0.87
N SER A 293 8.97 3.70 -1.12
CA SER A 293 10.12 3.69 -0.22
C SER A 293 11.25 4.48 -0.88
N ASN A 294 11.35 5.75 -0.50
CA ASN A 294 12.45 6.69 -0.72
C ASN A 294 12.32 7.64 -1.92
N SER A 295 11.66 8.78 -1.70
CA SER A 295 12.28 10.10 -1.95
C SER A 295 11.39 11.20 -1.39
N SER A 296 11.97 11.96 -0.47
CA SER A 296 11.48 13.26 -0.01
C SER A 296 11.37 14.19 -1.23
N GLU A 297 10.23 14.89 -1.32
CA GLU A 297 10.02 16.01 -2.24
C GLU A 297 10.10 15.69 -3.74
N GLN A 298 9.20 14.84 -4.24
CA GLN A 298 8.75 14.94 -5.63
C GLN A 298 7.31 14.45 -5.79
N MET A 299 6.44 15.41 -6.13
CA MET A 299 5.24 15.31 -6.96
C MET A 299 4.54 13.93 -7.01
N LEU A 300 3.38 13.81 -6.36
CA LEU A 300 2.40 12.76 -6.65
C LEU A 300 2.06 12.79 -8.14
N LEU A 301 2.56 11.83 -8.91
CA LEU A 301 2.37 11.78 -10.35
C LEU A 301 0.93 11.36 -10.69
N PRO A 302 0.25 12.05 -11.62
CA PRO A 302 -1.01 11.63 -12.24
C PRO A 302 -1.03 10.18 -12.73
N GLU A 303 0.13 9.58 -12.96
CA GLU A 303 0.31 8.18 -13.35
C GLU A 303 -0.15 7.18 -12.28
N THR A 304 0.12 7.42 -10.98
CA THR A 304 -0.34 6.50 -9.91
C THR A 304 -1.86 6.51 -9.78
N MET A 305 -2.49 7.68 -9.96
CA MET A 305 -3.96 7.80 -9.96
C MET A 305 -4.59 7.24 -11.23
N LEU A 306 -3.93 7.38 -12.39
CA LEU A 306 -4.33 6.75 -13.64
C LEU A 306 -4.23 5.21 -13.56
N GLN A 307 -3.16 4.68 -12.95
CA GLN A 307 -2.99 3.26 -12.69
C GLN A 307 -4.06 2.73 -11.72
N LEU A 308 -4.39 3.47 -10.66
CA LEU A 308 -5.50 3.15 -9.76
C LEU A 308 -6.85 3.11 -10.48
N LYS A 309 -7.11 4.08 -11.36
CA LYS A 309 -8.31 4.10 -12.19
C LYS A 309 -8.35 2.90 -13.13
N GLN A 310 -7.26 2.62 -13.84
CA GLN A 310 -7.12 1.45 -14.72
C GLN A 310 -7.31 0.14 -13.95
N GLN A 311 -6.82 0.05 -12.72
CA GLN A 311 -6.96 -1.13 -11.88
C GLN A 311 -8.40 -1.28 -11.36
N LYS A 312 -9.06 -0.20 -10.94
CA LYS A 312 -10.51 -0.21 -10.62
C LYS A 312 -11.34 -0.66 -11.82
N GLU A 313 -11.04 -0.13 -13.01
CA GLU A 313 -11.66 -0.54 -14.27
C GLU A 313 -11.38 -2.02 -14.56
N LEU A 314 -10.15 -2.49 -14.38
CA LEU A 314 -9.77 -3.89 -14.54
C LEU A 314 -10.48 -4.81 -13.53
N PHE A 315 -10.65 -4.42 -12.27
CA PHE A 315 -11.40 -5.21 -11.27
C PHE A 315 -12.89 -5.24 -11.58
N ALA A 316 -13.46 -4.13 -12.02
CA ALA A 316 -14.82 -4.10 -12.54
C ALA A 316 -14.98 -4.98 -13.79
N MET A 317 -13.94 -5.07 -14.62
CA MET A 317 -13.88 -5.98 -15.76
C MET A 317 -13.66 -7.44 -15.35
N ALA A 318 -12.88 -7.73 -14.31
CA ALA A 318 -12.63 -9.08 -13.80
C ALA A 318 -13.88 -9.72 -13.18
N ARG A 319 -14.85 -8.90 -12.74
CA ARG A 319 -16.19 -9.32 -12.34
C ARG A 319 -16.96 -10.06 -13.46
N LEU A 320 -16.47 -10.07 -14.69
CA LEU A 320 -17.18 -10.54 -15.89
C LEU A 320 -16.75 -11.91 -16.40
N SER A 321 -15.69 -12.52 -15.89
CA SER A 321 -15.23 -13.80 -16.44
C SER A 321 -16.01 -14.99 -15.86
N ASN A 322 -17.23 -15.23 -16.36
CA ASN A 322 -17.97 -16.50 -16.20
C ASN A 322 -18.08 -17.09 -14.76
N LEU A 323 -18.18 -16.26 -13.73
CA LEU A 323 -18.42 -16.73 -12.36
C LEU A 323 -19.92 -16.96 -12.15
N THR A 324 -20.31 -18.11 -11.62
CA THR A 324 -21.72 -18.37 -11.27
C THR A 324 -22.08 -17.62 -10.00
N SER A 325 -23.37 -17.36 -9.76
CA SER A 325 -23.87 -16.73 -8.53
C SER A 325 -23.50 -17.49 -7.24
N GLU A 326 -22.96 -18.70 -7.37
CA GLU A 326 -22.53 -19.61 -6.29
C GLU A 326 -21.05 -19.39 -5.90
N ASP A 327 -20.27 -18.61 -6.67
CA ASP A 327 -18.85 -18.38 -6.38
C ASP A 327 -18.66 -17.32 -5.30
N SER A 328 -18.09 -17.70 -4.16
CA SER A 328 -17.69 -16.78 -3.07
C SER A 328 -16.76 -15.64 -3.53
N LEU A 329 -16.09 -15.84 -4.66
CA LEU A 329 -15.25 -14.83 -5.32
C LEU A 329 -16.07 -13.65 -5.85
N PHE A 330 -17.27 -13.90 -6.41
CA PHE A 330 -18.17 -12.86 -6.91
C PHE A 330 -18.66 -11.96 -5.77
N PHE A 331 -19.09 -12.55 -4.65
CA PHE A 331 -19.54 -11.79 -3.48
C PHE A 331 -18.40 -11.00 -2.83
N LYS A 332 -17.19 -11.59 -2.73
CA LYS A 332 -16.00 -10.89 -2.21
C LYS A 332 -15.59 -9.72 -3.10
N LEU A 333 -15.52 -9.93 -4.41
CA LEU A 333 -15.17 -8.90 -5.39
C LEU A 333 -16.23 -7.79 -5.46
N ASP A 334 -17.53 -8.13 -5.40
CA ASP A 334 -18.63 -7.17 -5.37
C ASP A 334 -18.61 -6.33 -4.09
N ASN A 335 -18.35 -6.94 -2.93
CA ASN A 335 -18.21 -6.21 -1.67
C ASN A 335 -16.96 -5.34 -1.64
N GLU A 336 -15.82 -5.83 -2.14
CA GLU A 336 -14.62 -5.03 -2.27
C GLU A 336 -14.90 -3.82 -3.15
N LEU A 337 -15.42 -4.01 -4.36
CA LEU A 337 -15.79 -2.92 -5.28
C LEU A 337 -16.80 -1.94 -4.67
N ARG A 338 -17.82 -2.41 -3.93
CA ARG A 338 -18.75 -1.54 -3.19
C ARG A 338 -18.06 -0.72 -2.11
N MET A 339 -17.09 -1.30 -1.41
CA MET A 339 -16.25 -0.59 -0.43
C MET A 339 -15.25 0.38 -1.07
N LEU A 340 -15.03 0.28 -2.39
CA LEU A 340 -14.29 1.26 -3.21
C LEU A 340 -15.18 2.37 -3.76
N ARG A 341 -16.51 2.22 -3.69
CA ARG A 341 -17.49 3.28 -3.96
C ARG A 341 -17.47 4.22 -2.77
N ALA A 342 -16.48 5.11 -2.72
CA ALA A 342 -16.74 6.37 -2.05
C ALA A 342 -17.79 7.07 -2.90
N GLU A 343 -19.07 7.01 -2.52
CA GLU A 343 -20.04 7.95 -3.06
C GLU A 343 -19.43 9.34 -2.83
N SER A 344 -19.24 10.10 -3.91
CA SER A 344 -18.72 11.45 -3.78
C SER A 344 -19.58 12.20 -2.78
N LEU A 345 -18.96 12.72 -1.73
CA LEU A 345 -19.67 13.39 -0.64
C LEU A 345 -20.30 14.73 -1.06
N ALA A 346 -20.02 15.17 -2.29
CA ALA A 346 -20.58 16.37 -2.89
C ALA A 346 -20.86 16.16 -4.39
N ASP A 347 -21.92 16.79 -4.90
CA ASP A 347 -22.22 16.89 -6.33
C ASP A 347 -21.55 18.14 -6.91
N PHE A 348 -20.43 17.94 -7.61
CA PHE A 348 -19.65 19.03 -8.20
C PHE A 348 -20.38 19.74 -9.34
N THR A 349 -21.44 19.16 -9.92
CA THR A 349 -22.24 19.83 -10.96
C THR A 349 -23.08 20.97 -10.39
N GLN A 350 -23.36 20.94 -9.08
CA GLN A 350 -24.19 21.93 -8.39
C GLN A 350 -23.37 22.96 -7.60
N LEU A 351 -22.04 22.99 -7.74
CA LEU A 351 -21.17 23.90 -6.97
C LEU A 351 -21.49 25.39 -7.15
N ASN A 352 -22.07 25.77 -8.28
CA ASN A 352 -22.45 27.16 -8.56
C ASN A 352 -23.83 27.52 -7.99
N ASP A 353 -24.60 26.54 -7.51
CA ASP A 353 -25.88 26.75 -6.85
C ASP A 353 -25.65 26.98 -5.35
N ALA A 354 -25.88 28.23 -4.91
CA ALA A 354 -25.65 28.67 -3.54
C ALA A 354 -26.53 27.96 -2.50
N GLU A 355 -27.65 27.35 -2.92
CA GLU A 355 -28.52 26.59 -2.03
C GLU A 355 -28.20 25.09 -2.00
N SER A 356 -27.28 24.61 -2.85
CA SER A 356 -26.92 23.19 -2.90
C SER A 356 -26.12 22.73 -1.67
N ASP A 357 -26.23 21.45 -1.33
CA ASP A 357 -25.39 20.83 -0.31
C ASP A 357 -23.90 20.89 -0.69
N ALA A 358 -23.59 20.84 -1.99
CA ALA A 358 -22.23 20.89 -2.51
C ALA A 358 -21.56 22.25 -2.29
N SER A 359 -22.30 23.35 -2.42
CA SER A 359 -21.75 24.70 -2.20
C SER A 359 -21.51 25.00 -0.72
N ASN A 360 -22.33 24.41 0.16
CA ASN A 360 -22.20 24.51 1.62
C ASN A 360 -21.28 23.44 2.22
N PHE A 361 -20.76 22.51 1.40
CA PHE A 361 -19.91 21.43 1.88
C PHE A 361 -18.59 21.98 2.42
N VAL A 362 -18.29 21.69 3.68
CA VAL A 362 -17.04 22.07 4.32
C VAL A 362 -16.03 20.93 4.20
N VAL A 363 -14.92 21.20 3.50
CA VAL A 363 -13.76 20.30 3.44
C VAL A 363 -12.84 20.54 4.62
N ARG A 364 -12.20 19.47 5.07
CA ARG A 364 -11.34 19.45 6.25
C ARG A 364 -9.98 18.89 5.91
N ASP A 365 -9.03 19.10 6.81
CA ASP A 365 -7.67 18.59 6.65
C ASP A 365 -7.66 17.10 6.32
N GLY A 366 -6.85 16.74 5.33
CA GLY A 366 -6.78 15.37 4.84
C GLY A 366 -7.96 14.96 3.94
N ASP A 367 -8.74 15.88 3.35
CA ASP A 367 -9.70 15.53 2.29
C ASP A 367 -9.04 15.53 0.90
N LEU A 368 -9.51 14.65 0.02
CA LEU A 368 -9.06 14.51 -1.37
C LEU A 368 -10.20 14.88 -2.31
N ILE A 369 -9.91 15.79 -3.23
CA ILE A 369 -10.79 16.19 -4.32
C ILE A 369 -10.15 15.74 -5.63
N LEU A 370 -10.84 14.88 -6.38
CA LEU A 370 -10.39 14.38 -7.67
C LEU A 370 -11.33 14.86 -8.76
N ILE A 371 -10.82 15.63 -9.71
CA ILE A 371 -11.58 16.12 -10.85
C ILE A 371 -11.06 15.44 -12.12
N PRO A 372 -11.70 14.38 -12.63
CA PRO A 372 -11.20 13.69 -13.82
C PRO A 372 -11.39 14.52 -15.09
N GLU A 373 -10.66 14.12 -16.13
CA GLU A 373 -10.90 14.61 -17.48
C GLU A 373 -12.17 14.00 -18.08
N LYS A 374 -12.90 14.82 -18.86
CA LYS A 374 -14.04 14.41 -19.68
C LYS A 374 -13.61 13.28 -20.59
N PHE A 375 -14.35 12.19 -20.49
CA PHE A 375 -14.08 10.98 -21.23
C PHE A 375 -15.29 10.64 -22.08
N ASP A 376 -15.35 11.24 -23.28
CA ASP A 376 -16.48 11.16 -24.21
C ASP A 376 -16.49 9.84 -25.00
N TYR A 377 -16.32 8.71 -24.31
CA TYR A 377 -16.28 7.38 -24.90
C TYR A 377 -17.13 6.39 -24.10
N VAL A 378 -17.71 5.43 -24.80
CA VAL A 378 -18.34 4.23 -24.25
C VAL A 378 -17.44 3.05 -24.56
N TYR A 379 -17.17 2.21 -23.57
CA TYR A 379 -16.31 1.04 -23.77
C TYR A 379 -17.16 -0.21 -24.04
N VAL A 380 -16.96 -0.84 -25.20
CA VAL A 380 -17.66 -2.08 -25.56
C VAL A 380 -16.69 -3.25 -25.52
N PHE A 381 -17.08 -4.34 -24.87
CA PHE A 381 -16.20 -5.49 -24.70
C PHE A 381 -16.96 -6.79 -24.40
N GLY A 382 -16.23 -7.91 -24.42
CA GLY A 382 -16.80 -9.25 -24.34
C GLY A 382 -16.83 -9.91 -25.71
N GLN A 383 -17.92 -10.58 -26.08
CA GLN A 383 -18.07 -11.30 -27.34
C GLN A 383 -18.50 -10.39 -28.49
N VAL A 384 -17.64 -9.43 -28.82
CA VAL A 384 -17.75 -8.57 -30.00
C VAL A 384 -16.49 -8.68 -30.84
N PRO A 385 -16.56 -8.55 -32.19
CA PRO A 385 -15.37 -8.61 -33.05
C PRO A 385 -14.33 -7.52 -32.73
N LYS A 386 -14.77 -6.32 -32.34
CA LYS A 386 -13.89 -5.17 -32.04
C LYS A 386 -14.22 -4.59 -30.67
N ALA A 387 -13.66 -5.17 -29.61
CA ALA A 387 -13.71 -4.56 -28.28
C ALA A 387 -12.87 -3.27 -28.25
N GLY A 388 -13.33 -2.24 -27.56
CA GLY A 388 -12.62 -0.97 -27.44
C GLY A 388 -13.50 0.20 -27.07
N TYR A 389 -12.88 1.39 -27.06
CA TYR A 389 -13.56 2.66 -26.82
C TYR A 389 -14.18 3.21 -28.11
N PHE A 390 -15.46 3.56 -28.01
CA PHE A 390 -16.22 4.19 -29.09
C PHE A 390 -16.66 5.57 -28.65
N LYS A 391 -16.49 6.58 -29.51
CA LYS A 391 -16.85 7.95 -29.19
C LYS A 391 -18.34 8.03 -28.84
N TYR A 392 -18.66 8.61 -27.70
CA TYR A 392 -20.02 8.81 -27.24
C TYR A 392 -20.77 9.74 -28.20
N GLN A 393 -22.00 9.34 -28.50
CA GLN A 393 -22.97 10.09 -29.31
C GLN A 393 -24.28 10.17 -28.53
N SER A 394 -24.73 11.40 -28.30
CA SER A 394 -25.94 11.69 -27.55
C SER A 394 -27.18 11.07 -28.21
N GLY A 395 -28.01 10.38 -27.42
CA GLY A 395 -29.24 9.74 -27.89
C GLY A 395 -29.07 8.32 -28.43
N GLU A 396 -27.83 7.86 -28.64
CA GLU A 396 -27.58 6.49 -29.05
C GLU A 396 -27.67 5.52 -27.87
N ASN A 397 -28.21 4.33 -28.12
CA ASN A 397 -28.35 3.26 -27.14
C ASN A 397 -27.21 2.22 -27.27
N TYR A 398 -27.22 1.21 -26.40
CA TYR A 398 -26.17 0.19 -26.37
C TYR A 398 -26.06 -0.63 -27.68
N LYS A 399 -27.17 -0.80 -28.43
CA LYS A 399 -27.17 -1.55 -29.70
C LYS A 399 -26.33 -0.85 -30.76
N TYR A 400 -26.43 0.47 -30.83
CA TYR A 400 -25.60 1.28 -31.73
C TYR A 400 -24.11 0.99 -31.53
N TYR A 401 -23.65 0.96 -30.28
CA TYR A 401 -22.23 0.72 -29.97
C TYR A 401 -21.80 -0.73 -30.21
N ILE A 402 -22.69 -1.71 -29.98
CA ILE A 402 -22.41 -3.11 -30.35
C ILE A 402 -22.28 -3.25 -31.88
N GLU A 403 -23.13 -2.57 -32.64
CA GLU A 403 -23.01 -2.55 -34.10
C GLU A 403 -21.69 -1.92 -34.55
N LYS A 404 -21.27 -0.80 -33.93
CA LYS A 404 -19.95 -0.19 -34.17
C LYS A 404 -18.80 -1.13 -33.82
N ALA A 405 -18.98 -2.00 -32.82
CA ALA A 405 -18.05 -3.05 -32.45
C ALA A 405 -18.04 -4.25 -33.42
N GLY A 406 -18.84 -4.23 -34.48
CA GLY A 406 -18.94 -5.29 -35.49
C GLY A 406 -20.06 -6.30 -35.23
N GLY A 407 -21.00 -5.98 -34.33
CA GLY A 407 -22.07 -6.88 -33.93
C GLY A 407 -21.67 -7.87 -32.84
N LEU A 408 -22.50 -8.88 -32.63
CA LEU A 408 -22.21 -9.98 -31.72
C LEU A 408 -21.29 -11.00 -32.40
N ALA A 409 -20.28 -11.50 -31.69
CA ALA A 409 -19.45 -12.60 -32.17
C ALA A 409 -20.22 -13.94 -32.10
N GLU A 410 -19.79 -14.95 -32.86
CA GLU A 410 -20.44 -16.28 -32.88
C GLU A 410 -20.47 -16.97 -31.50
N THR A 411 -19.54 -16.62 -30.62
CA THR A 411 -19.45 -17.16 -29.25
C THR A 411 -20.22 -16.32 -28.23
N ALA A 412 -20.92 -15.27 -28.67
CA ALA A 412 -21.79 -14.48 -27.82
C ALA A 412 -22.99 -15.32 -27.37
N LYS A 413 -23.41 -15.12 -26.13
CA LYS A 413 -24.64 -15.75 -25.63
C LYS A 413 -25.84 -15.20 -26.40
N ASP A 414 -26.63 -16.08 -26.99
CA ASP A 414 -27.86 -15.71 -27.68
C ASP A 414 -28.87 -15.07 -26.70
N GLY A 415 -29.33 -13.87 -27.04
CA GLY A 415 -30.36 -13.13 -26.30
C GLY A 415 -29.95 -11.71 -25.89
N ASP A 416 -30.74 -10.74 -26.29
CA ASP A 416 -30.56 -9.32 -25.95
C ASP A 416 -30.61 -9.09 -24.42
N ASP A 417 -31.33 -9.93 -23.67
CA ASP A 417 -31.54 -9.83 -22.22
C ASP A 417 -30.26 -10.00 -21.37
N GLU A 418 -29.22 -10.58 -21.94
CA GLU A 418 -27.98 -10.92 -21.24
C GLU A 418 -26.89 -9.86 -21.43
N ILE A 419 -27.08 -8.94 -22.38
CA ILE A 419 -26.20 -7.78 -22.57
C ILE A 419 -26.38 -6.84 -21.38
N VAL A 420 -25.27 -6.36 -20.83
CA VAL A 420 -25.27 -5.50 -19.65
C VAL A 420 -24.71 -4.12 -20.00
N VAL A 421 -25.46 -3.09 -19.63
CA VAL A 421 -24.96 -1.71 -19.57
C VAL A 421 -24.45 -1.46 -18.14
N ILE A 422 -23.21 -0.98 -18.03
CA ILE A 422 -22.58 -0.64 -16.75
C ILE A 422 -22.38 0.87 -16.70
N LYS A 423 -23.04 1.54 -15.76
CA LYS A 423 -22.95 3.00 -15.60
C LYS A 423 -21.59 3.41 -15.07
N GLY A 424 -20.90 4.33 -15.74
CA GLY A 424 -19.49 4.64 -15.48
C GLY A 424 -19.19 5.26 -14.11
N LYS A 425 -20.15 5.99 -13.52
CA LYS A 425 -20.00 6.63 -12.20
C LYS A 425 -20.28 5.67 -11.06
N GLU A 426 -21.45 5.03 -11.07
CA GLU A 426 -21.91 4.16 -9.98
C GLU A 426 -21.44 2.71 -10.13
N MET A 427 -20.92 2.35 -11.31
CA MET A 427 -20.64 0.98 -11.72
C MET A 427 -21.85 0.07 -11.51
N ASN A 428 -23.05 0.61 -11.77
CA ASN A 428 -24.33 -0.07 -11.67
C ASN A 428 -24.61 -0.87 -12.94
N TRP A 429 -25.03 -2.12 -12.77
CA TRP A 429 -25.22 -3.08 -13.86
C TRP A 429 -26.70 -3.17 -14.18
N VAL A 430 -27.05 -2.88 -15.42
CA VAL A 430 -28.42 -2.87 -15.88
C VAL A 430 -28.56 -3.82 -17.06
N ALA A 431 -29.12 -5.00 -16.77
CA ALA A 431 -29.42 -6.03 -17.77
C ALA A 431 -30.85 -5.92 -18.32
N LYS A 432 -31.81 -5.54 -17.45
CA LYS A 432 -33.23 -5.38 -17.77
C LYS A 432 -33.60 -3.92 -18.01
N GLU A 433 -34.54 -3.68 -18.93
CA GLU A 433 -35.03 -2.34 -19.30
C GLU A 433 -33.95 -1.37 -19.79
N LYS A 434 -32.82 -1.90 -20.23
CA LYS A 434 -31.68 -1.14 -20.75
C LYS A 434 -31.99 -0.38 -22.03
N GLU A 435 -33.06 -0.72 -22.74
CA GLU A 435 -33.53 0.05 -23.89
C GLU A 435 -34.05 1.45 -23.49
N LYS A 436 -34.44 1.63 -22.21
CA LYS A 436 -34.90 2.91 -21.66
C LYS A 436 -33.78 3.73 -21.03
N LEU A 437 -32.56 3.17 -20.94
CA LEU A 437 -31.43 3.87 -20.34
C LEU A 437 -30.80 4.85 -21.33
N ASN A 438 -30.57 6.07 -20.84
CA ASN A 438 -29.70 7.01 -21.52
C ASN A 438 -28.24 6.66 -21.19
N LEU A 439 -27.47 6.32 -22.22
CA LEU A 439 -26.04 6.16 -22.09
C LEU A 439 -25.38 7.51 -21.83
N GLU A 440 -24.30 7.49 -21.06
CA GLU A 440 -23.47 8.64 -20.74
C GLU A 440 -21.99 8.35 -21.07
N PRO A 441 -21.19 9.40 -21.29
CA PRO A 441 -19.73 9.30 -21.35
C PRO A 441 -19.15 8.50 -20.18
N GLY A 442 -18.31 7.51 -20.48
CA GLY A 442 -17.69 6.62 -19.49
C GLY A 442 -18.49 5.37 -19.14
N ASP A 443 -19.67 5.15 -19.72
CA ASP A 443 -20.41 3.89 -19.56
C ASP A 443 -19.72 2.74 -20.29
N TYR A 444 -20.00 1.51 -19.83
CA TYR A 444 -19.50 0.29 -20.44
C TYR A 444 -20.64 -0.58 -20.95
N ILE A 445 -20.38 -1.33 -22.00
CA ILE A 445 -21.29 -2.31 -22.57
C ILE A 445 -20.58 -3.64 -22.61
N TYR A 446 -21.15 -4.61 -21.90
CA TYR A 446 -20.62 -5.95 -21.82
C TYR A 446 -21.49 -6.94 -22.60
N VAL A 447 -20.85 -7.71 -23.48
CA VAL A 447 -21.46 -8.81 -24.22
C VAL A 447 -20.95 -10.15 -23.68
N PRO A 448 -21.79 -10.94 -22.98
CA PRO A 448 -21.35 -12.18 -22.35
C PRO A 448 -21.05 -13.30 -23.35
N LYS A 449 -20.20 -14.23 -22.92
CA LYS A 449 -19.92 -15.47 -23.64
C LYS A 449 -21.01 -16.51 -23.40
N GLU A 450 -21.35 -17.27 -24.42
CA GLU A 450 -22.16 -18.46 -24.25
C GLU A 450 -21.40 -19.48 -23.40
N VAL A 451 -21.97 -19.85 -22.24
CA VAL A 451 -21.41 -20.89 -21.37
C VAL A 451 -22.06 -22.21 -21.78
N PRO A 452 -21.32 -23.14 -22.39
CA PRO A 452 -21.89 -24.43 -22.78
C PRO A 452 -22.32 -25.18 -21.52
N LYS A 453 -23.63 -25.42 -21.37
CA LYS A 453 -24.14 -26.29 -20.31
C LYS A 453 -23.66 -27.71 -20.61
N THR A 454 -22.74 -28.24 -19.80
CA THR A 454 -22.26 -29.61 -20.01
C THR A 454 -23.36 -30.59 -19.59
N PHE A 455 -23.56 -31.68 -20.35
CA PHE A 455 -24.50 -32.76 -19.99
C PHE A 455 -24.36 -33.19 -18.53
N TRP A 456 -23.13 -33.34 -18.05
CA TRP A 456 -22.80 -33.69 -16.67
C TRP A 456 -23.29 -32.68 -15.62
N GLN A 457 -23.31 -31.37 -15.91
CA GLN A 457 -23.86 -30.35 -15.01
C GLN A 457 -25.39 -30.39 -14.93
N SER A 458 -26.06 -30.78 -16.03
CA SER A 458 -27.51 -30.98 -16.01
C SER A 458 -27.88 -32.30 -15.34
N PHE A 459 -27.07 -33.34 -15.55
CA PHE A 459 -27.24 -34.65 -14.95
C PHE A 459 -27.05 -34.63 -13.42
N SER A 460 -26.07 -33.91 -12.89
CA SER A 460 -25.83 -33.84 -11.43
C SER A 460 -27.03 -33.27 -10.67
N ARG A 461 -27.67 -32.20 -11.18
CA ARG A 461 -28.88 -31.60 -10.58
C ARG A 461 -30.07 -32.56 -10.57
N VAL A 462 -30.24 -33.33 -11.65
CA VAL A 462 -31.30 -34.36 -11.73
C VAL A 462 -30.96 -35.55 -10.82
N GLY A 463 -29.68 -35.92 -10.72
CA GLY A 463 -29.19 -36.97 -9.84
C GLY A 463 -29.48 -36.71 -8.36
N GLU A 464 -29.31 -35.47 -7.90
CA GLU A 464 -29.67 -35.07 -6.53
C GLU A 464 -31.17 -35.21 -6.27
N ALA A 465 -32.03 -34.76 -7.20
CA ALA A 465 -33.47 -34.91 -7.07
C ALA A 465 -33.91 -36.39 -7.07
N ILE A 466 -33.29 -37.22 -7.91
CA ILE A 466 -33.50 -38.68 -7.92
C ILE A 466 -33.03 -39.29 -6.61
N GLY A 467 -31.89 -38.86 -6.06
CA GLY A 467 -31.37 -39.32 -4.78
C GLY A 467 -32.32 -38.97 -3.61
N ILE A 468 -32.83 -37.75 -3.57
CA ILE A 468 -33.82 -37.30 -2.57
C ILE A 468 -35.10 -38.13 -2.71
N ALA A 469 -35.64 -38.26 -3.93
CA ALA A 469 -36.83 -39.06 -4.17
C ALA A 469 -36.63 -40.54 -3.77
N GLY A 470 -35.46 -41.12 -4.08
CA GLY A 470 -35.10 -42.48 -3.70
C GLY A 470 -34.98 -42.65 -2.18
N SER A 471 -34.39 -41.68 -1.48
CA SER A 471 -34.28 -41.70 -0.02
C SER A 471 -35.66 -41.57 0.64
N ALA A 472 -36.51 -40.69 0.15
CA ALA A 472 -37.90 -40.53 0.61
C ALA A 472 -38.72 -41.80 0.38
N ALA A 473 -38.61 -42.42 -0.80
CA ALA A 473 -39.25 -43.69 -1.10
C ALA A 473 -38.75 -44.80 -0.16
N THR A 474 -37.46 -44.83 0.15
CA THR A 474 -36.88 -45.79 1.09
C THR A 474 -37.44 -45.61 2.50
N ILE A 475 -37.55 -44.37 2.98
CA ILE A 475 -38.16 -44.04 4.28
C ILE A 475 -39.64 -44.45 4.31
N ILE A 476 -40.40 -44.15 3.24
CA ILE A 476 -41.80 -44.54 3.12
C ILE A 476 -41.95 -46.07 3.18
N LEU A 477 -41.12 -46.81 2.44
CA LEU A 477 -41.10 -48.28 2.47
C LEU A 477 -40.79 -48.82 3.87
N LEU A 478 -39.84 -48.21 4.57
CA LEU A 478 -39.46 -48.60 5.93
C LEU A 478 -40.59 -48.33 6.93
N ILE A 479 -41.30 -47.21 6.80
CA ILE A 479 -42.51 -46.90 7.57
C ILE A 479 -43.61 -47.93 7.28
N MET A 480 -43.84 -48.28 6.01
CA MET A 480 -44.83 -49.28 5.62
C MET A 480 -44.52 -50.68 6.18
N GLN A 481 -43.22 -51.06 6.25
CA GLN A 481 -42.80 -52.34 6.82
C GLN A 481 -42.86 -52.39 8.35
N LEU A 482 -42.66 -51.26 9.03
CA LEU A 482 -42.75 -51.15 10.49
C LEU A 482 -44.18 -50.97 11.00
N ASN A 483 -45.16 -50.69 10.13
CA ASN A 483 -46.55 -50.54 10.52
C ASN A 483 -47.18 -51.94 10.78
N PRO A 484 -47.54 -52.29 12.03
CA PRO A 484 -47.94 -53.66 12.39
C PRO A 484 -49.27 -54.14 11.79
N ASN A 485 -50.02 -53.24 11.15
CA ASN A 485 -51.36 -53.51 10.62
C ASN A 485 -51.36 -54.12 9.20
N ASN A 486 -50.19 -54.43 8.62
CA ASN A 486 -50.04 -54.98 7.26
C ASN A 486 -49.48 -56.42 7.23
N ARG A 487 -49.71 -57.21 8.29
CA ARG A 487 -49.53 -58.68 8.26
C ARG A 487 -50.85 -59.41 8.45
#